data_AF-A0A0B2VME3-F1
#
_entry.id   AF-A0A0B2VME3-F1
#
_cell.length_a   1.000
_cell.length_b   1.000
_cell.length_c   1.000
_cell.angle_alpha   90.00
_cell.angle_beta   90.00
_cell.angle_gamma   90.00
#
_symmetry.space_group_name_H-M   'P 1'
#
loop_
_entity.id
_entity.type
_entity.pdbx_description
1 polymer ?
#
loop_
_entity_poly.entity_id
_entity_poly.type
_entity_poly.pdbx_seq_one_letter_code
_entity_poly.pdbx_strand_id
1 'polypeptide(L)'
;MPEEQAFCTLVKIMFDYGLRDLFKLGFDVLHLRFYQLQRLTEDYVPDLFAHFYDLGVETHMYASQWFLTLFTAKFPLQMVYFIVDLFLSEGMNTIFHISLALLKASKKELLQLDFEGALKYFRVALPRKYRTEANAKELIHQAVKLKISHKRLSKYEKEYYSLKERELESLDPQERLERENLRLKETIMRLERENDDLAHELVTSKIELRKNLDTAEDSVESLQGQLERCTRAAKDLEDENRNLHGEYEQVKEMCRREVQRLEGEARRSQGIISNYKQICSDLSHRIDAQQEAFKEQKKQIVMKISQCEKCVAILSEFEDFTGSPAKKLSPVKENGCGLKAIELIDKLEEREQHIKQIELELAQTKLALVEAQCRNQDLSHQMNSTSNNDGDNKHAAWFKKTISSIKEVGTSLKQQSHERNSSVTSVERY
;
A
#
# COMPACT_ATOMS: atom_id res chain seq x y z
N MET A 1 -9.65 -21.28 -28.79
CA MET A 1 -9.30 -20.02 -29.48
C MET A 1 -9.96 -18.88 -28.72
N PRO A 2 -9.24 -17.83 -28.30
CA PRO A 2 -9.81 -16.61 -27.70
C PRO A 2 -10.77 -15.88 -28.65
N GLU A 3 -11.61 -15.00 -28.11
CA GLU A 3 -12.66 -14.29 -28.87
C GLU A 3 -12.11 -13.49 -30.06
N GLU A 4 -11.07 -12.68 -29.84
CA GLU A 4 -10.45 -11.86 -30.90
C GLU A 4 -9.95 -12.72 -32.08
N GLN A 5 -9.26 -13.82 -31.78
CA GLN A 5 -8.77 -14.75 -32.79
C GLN A 5 -9.91 -15.46 -33.51
N ALA A 6 -11.00 -15.78 -32.81
CA ALA A 6 -12.20 -16.36 -33.41
C ALA A 6 -12.87 -15.38 -34.39
N PHE A 7 -12.97 -14.10 -34.02
CA PHE A 7 -13.45 -13.05 -34.92
C PHE A 7 -12.54 -12.92 -36.16
N CYS A 8 -11.22 -12.85 -35.99
CA CYS A 8 -10.28 -12.78 -37.12
C CYS A 8 -10.44 -13.99 -38.05
N THR A 9 -10.58 -15.19 -37.49
CA THR A 9 -10.77 -16.43 -38.26
C THR A 9 -12.11 -16.41 -39.01
N LEU A 10 -13.18 -15.94 -38.37
CA LEU A 10 -14.49 -15.78 -39.01
C LEU A 10 -14.43 -14.79 -40.17
N VAL A 11 -13.77 -13.64 -40.00
CA VAL A 11 -13.56 -12.66 -41.09
C VAL A 11 -12.84 -13.33 -42.26
N LYS A 12 -11.79 -14.11 -42.01
CA LYS A 12 -11.09 -14.86 -43.06
C LYS A 12 -11.99 -15.87 -43.77
N ILE A 13 -12.77 -16.67 -43.04
CA ILE A 13 -13.73 -17.61 -43.63
C ILE A 13 -14.77 -16.87 -44.50
N MET A 14 -15.27 -15.72 -44.03
CA MET A 14 -16.30 -14.96 -44.73
C MET A 14 -15.76 -14.29 -46.00
N PHE A 15 -14.59 -13.64 -45.93
CA PHE A 15 -14.07 -12.83 -47.03
C PHE A 15 -13.06 -13.58 -47.91
N ASP A 16 -12.04 -14.20 -47.33
CA ASP A 16 -10.94 -14.83 -48.07
C ASP A 16 -11.35 -16.19 -48.64
N TYR A 17 -12.12 -16.98 -47.88
CA TYR A 17 -12.68 -18.26 -48.35
C TYR A 17 -14.01 -18.11 -49.10
N GLY A 18 -14.55 -16.89 -49.19
CA GLY A 18 -15.74 -16.58 -49.99
C GLY A 18 -17.06 -17.10 -49.44
N LEU A 19 -17.15 -17.48 -48.15
CA LEU A 19 -18.40 -17.99 -47.58
C LEU A 19 -19.52 -16.93 -47.62
N ARG A 20 -19.17 -15.64 -47.49
CA ARG A 20 -20.12 -14.52 -47.55
C ARG A 20 -20.86 -14.41 -48.88
N ASP A 21 -20.26 -14.88 -49.97
CA ASP A 21 -20.84 -14.75 -51.30
C ASP A 21 -22.10 -15.60 -51.46
N LEU A 22 -22.24 -16.65 -50.65
CA LEU A 22 -23.44 -17.47 -50.56
C LEU A 22 -24.64 -16.71 -49.96
N PHE A 23 -24.39 -15.64 -49.19
CA PHE A 23 -25.41 -14.84 -48.50
C PHE A 23 -25.78 -13.55 -49.24
N LYS A 24 -25.15 -13.27 -50.38
CA LYS A 24 -25.48 -12.09 -51.20
C LYS A 24 -26.94 -12.15 -51.66
N LEU A 25 -27.53 -10.98 -51.85
CA LEU A 25 -28.94 -10.82 -52.22
C LEU A 25 -29.30 -11.70 -53.43
N GLY A 26 -30.35 -12.51 -53.29
CA GLY A 26 -30.80 -13.45 -54.33
C GLY A 26 -30.16 -14.84 -54.26
N PHE A 27 -29.17 -15.05 -53.38
CA PHE A 27 -28.53 -16.35 -53.17
C PHE A 27 -27.95 -16.98 -54.45
N ASP A 28 -27.57 -16.17 -55.44
CA ASP A 28 -27.19 -16.64 -56.78
C ASP A 28 -26.02 -17.65 -56.73
N VAL A 29 -25.01 -17.36 -55.92
CA VAL A 29 -23.85 -18.25 -55.73
C VAL A 29 -24.27 -19.55 -55.03
N LEU A 30 -25.19 -19.49 -54.08
CA LEU A 30 -25.72 -20.68 -53.40
C LEU A 30 -26.52 -21.56 -54.37
N HIS A 31 -27.38 -20.97 -55.20
CA HIS A 31 -28.12 -21.70 -56.24
C HIS A 31 -27.18 -22.36 -57.25
N LEU A 32 -26.10 -21.67 -57.65
CA LEU A 32 -25.01 -22.27 -58.43
C LEU A 32 -24.40 -23.48 -57.69
N ARG A 33 -24.13 -23.37 -56.38
CA ARG A 33 -23.59 -24.51 -55.60
C ARG A 33 -24.57 -25.68 -55.55
N PHE A 34 -25.88 -25.44 -55.46
CA PHE A 34 -26.88 -26.51 -55.52
C PHE A 34 -26.88 -27.21 -56.87
N TYR A 35 -26.80 -26.46 -57.98
CA TYR A 35 -26.69 -27.04 -59.31
C TYR A 35 -25.43 -27.90 -59.44
N GLN A 36 -24.28 -27.40 -58.97
CA GLN A 36 -23.03 -28.17 -58.96
C GLN A 36 -23.15 -29.47 -58.16
N LEU A 37 -23.77 -29.44 -56.97
CA LEU A 37 -23.98 -30.64 -56.16
C LEU A 37 -24.96 -31.62 -56.81
N GLN A 38 -26.01 -31.11 -57.46
CA GLN A 38 -26.96 -31.92 -58.21
C GLN A 38 -26.27 -32.66 -59.36
N ARG A 39 -25.48 -31.96 -60.18
CA ARG A 39 -24.68 -32.57 -61.27
C ARG A 39 -23.63 -33.56 -60.74
N LEU A 40 -23.02 -33.28 -59.59
CA LEU A 40 -22.13 -34.24 -58.93
C LEU A 40 -22.87 -35.49 -58.45
N THR A 41 -24.11 -35.34 -57.95
CA THR A 41 -24.92 -36.48 -57.51
C THR A 41 -25.31 -37.35 -58.70
N GLU A 42 -25.67 -36.75 -59.82
CA GLU A 42 -25.92 -37.43 -61.10
C GLU A 42 -24.69 -38.21 -61.58
N ASP A 43 -23.50 -37.60 -61.57
CA ASP A 43 -22.28 -38.21 -62.08
C ASP A 43 -21.73 -39.35 -61.19
N TYR A 44 -21.89 -39.26 -59.86
CA TYR A 44 -21.27 -40.20 -58.91
C TYR A 44 -22.24 -41.14 -58.21
N VAL A 45 -23.53 -40.79 -58.16
CA VAL A 45 -24.59 -41.57 -57.50
C VAL A 45 -25.88 -41.53 -58.36
N PRO A 46 -25.83 -41.93 -59.65
CA PRO A 46 -26.91 -41.71 -60.62
C PRO A 46 -28.26 -42.28 -60.18
N ASP A 47 -28.27 -43.47 -59.56
CA ASP A 47 -29.51 -44.09 -59.08
C ASP A 47 -30.21 -43.23 -58.01
N LEU A 48 -29.43 -42.58 -57.13
CA LEU A 48 -29.98 -41.70 -56.10
C LEU A 48 -30.47 -40.39 -56.70
N PHE A 49 -29.76 -39.86 -57.70
CA PHE A 49 -30.20 -38.69 -58.46
C PHE A 49 -31.54 -38.94 -59.14
N ALA A 50 -31.69 -40.05 -59.86
CA ALA A 50 -32.94 -40.42 -60.52
C ALA A 50 -34.09 -40.55 -59.51
N HIS A 51 -33.86 -41.22 -58.38
CA HIS A 51 -34.85 -41.33 -57.31
C HIS A 51 -35.28 -39.97 -56.74
N PHE A 52 -34.32 -39.07 -56.48
CA PHE A 52 -34.65 -37.71 -56.01
C PHE A 52 -35.40 -36.91 -57.06
N TYR A 53 -35.05 -37.06 -58.34
CA TYR A 53 -35.77 -36.42 -59.43
C TYR A 53 -37.22 -36.89 -59.51
N ASP A 54 -37.46 -38.20 -59.44
CA ASP A 54 -38.80 -38.79 -59.48
C ASP A 54 -39.66 -38.39 -58.27
N LEU A 55 -39.06 -38.25 -57.10
CA LEU A 55 -39.73 -37.77 -55.88
C LEU A 55 -39.93 -36.25 -55.82
N GLY A 56 -39.29 -35.48 -56.71
CA GLY A 56 -39.26 -34.01 -56.62
C GLY A 56 -38.44 -33.48 -55.43
N VAL A 57 -37.45 -34.23 -54.94
CA VAL A 57 -36.54 -33.79 -53.88
C VAL A 57 -35.43 -32.94 -54.48
N GLU A 58 -35.49 -31.63 -54.26
CA GLU A 58 -34.48 -30.70 -54.74
C GLU A 58 -33.33 -30.49 -53.74
N THR A 59 -32.14 -30.20 -54.27
CA THR A 59 -30.91 -29.98 -53.48
C THR A 59 -31.08 -28.90 -52.41
N HIS A 60 -31.81 -27.82 -52.70
CA HIS A 60 -32.01 -26.71 -51.77
C HIS A 60 -32.77 -27.15 -50.50
N MET A 61 -33.61 -28.19 -50.59
CA MET A 61 -34.46 -28.65 -49.49
C MET A 61 -33.66 -29.33 -48.36
N TYR A 62 -32.49 -29.88 -48.66
CA TYR A 62 -31.66 -30.59 -47.66
C TYR A 62 -30.24 -30.03 -47.50
N ALA A 63 -29.67 -29.40 -48.53
CA ALA A 63 -28.26 -28.99 -48.53
C ALA A 63 -28.03 -27.52 -48.15
N SER A 64 -29.07 -26.69 -48.04
CA SER A 64 -28.91 -25.25 -47.73
C SER A 64 -28.03 -24.99 -46.50
N GLN A 65 -28.29 -25.70 -45.40
CA GLN A 65 -27.51 -25.56 -44.17
C GLN A 65 -26.09 -26.14 -44.29
N TRP A 66 -25.86 -27.12 -45.17
CA TRP A 66 -24.53 -27.70 -45.38
C TRP A 66 -23.57 -26.64 -45.93
N PHE A 67 -24.03 -25.87 -46.93
CA PHE A 67 -23.25 -24.79 -47.51
C PHE A 67 -23.18 -23.55 -46.62
N LEU A 68 -24.31 -23.06 -46.12
CA LEU A 68 -24.36 -21.79 -45.40
C LEU A 68 -23.70 -21.84 -44.02
N THR A 69 -23.66 -23.02 -43.39
CA THR A 69 -23.18 -23.16 -42.01
C THR A 69 -21.94 -24.02 -41.89
N LEU A 70 -21.34 -24.46 -43.01
CA LEU A 70 -20.25 -25.44 -42.99
C LEU A 70 -20.58 -26.66 -42.10
N PHE A 71 -21.82 -27.17 -42.23
CA PHE A 71 -22.39 -28.28 -41.46
C PHE A 71 -22.53 -28.06 -39.93
N THR A 72 -22.15 -26.91 -39.38
CA THR A 72 -22.16 -26.62 -37.94
C THR A 72 -23.56 -26.67 -37.31
N ALA A 73 -24.62 -26.42 -38.08
CA ALA A 73 -25.98 -26.28 -37.54
C ALA A 73 -26.64 -27.58 -37.08
N LYS A 74 -26.31 -28.73 -37.69
CA LYS A 74 -27.01 -30.01 -37.46
C LYS A 74 -26.10 -31.19 -37.13
N PHE A 75 -24.84 -31.15 -37.56
CA PHE A 75 -23.92 -32.27 -37.38
C PHE A 75 -23.19 -32.21 -36.02
N PRO A 76 -22.79 -33.36 -35.46
CA PRO A 76 -22.04 -33.40 -34.20
C PRO A 76 -20.70 -32.66 -34.29
N LEU A 77 -20.32 -31.96 -33.21
CA LEU A 77 -19.11 -31.11 -33.17
C LEU A 77 -17.83 -31.83 -33.61
N GLN A 78 -17.65 -33.09 -33.21
CA GLN A 78 -16.48 -33.89 -33.57
C GLN A 78 -16.31 -34.01 -35.10
N MET A 79 -17.40 -34.18 -35.84
CA MET A 79 -17.37 -34.22 -37.30
C MET A 79 -17.14 -32.83 -37.89
N VAL A 80 -17.77 -31.81 -37.31
CA VAL A 80 -17.64 -30.42 -37.75
C VAL A 80 -16.20 -29.94 -37.62
N TYR A 81 -15.46 -30.32 -36.58
CA TYR A 81 -14.05 -29.97 -36.43
C TYR A 81 -13.21 -30.50 -37.60
N PHE A 82 -13.35 -31.77 -37.97
CA PHE A 82 -12.64 -32.32 -39.14
C PHE A 82 -13.03 -31.63 -40.46
N ILE A 83 -14.30 -31.21 -40.60
CA ILE A 83 -14.76 -30.47 -41.77
C ILE A 83 -14.10 -29.09 -41.82
N VAL A 84 -14.04 -28.38 -40.68
CA VAL A 84 -13.41 -27.06 -40.60
C VAL A 84 -11.91 -27.16 -40.85
N ASP A 85 -11.23 -28.17 -40.30
CA ASP A 85 -9.80 -28.42 -40.57
C ASP A 85 -9.54 -28.59 -42.07
N LEU A 86 -10.34 -29.42 -42.75
CA LEU A 86 -10.25 -29.61 -44.20
C LEU A 86 -10.65 -28.36 -44.98
N PHE A 87 -11.68 -27.64 -44.54
CA PHE A 87 -12.14 -26.43 -45.21
C PHE A 87 -11.08 -25.33 -45.16
N LEU A 88 -10.40 -25.15 -44.03
CA LEU A 88 -9.31 -24.19 -43.90
C LEU A 88 -8.09 -24.58 -44.75
N SER A 89 -7.86 -25.88 -45.01
CA SER A 89 -6.79 -26.35 -45.90
C SER A 89 -7.15 -26.24 -47.40
N GLU A 90 -8.32 -26.75 -47.79
CA GLU A 90 -8.69 -27.02 -49.20
C GLU A 90 -9.74 -26.04 -49.75
N GLY A 91 -10.35 -25.23 -48.89
CA GLY A 91 -11.35 -24.23 -49.24
C GLY A 91 -12.75 -24.77 -49.56
N MET A 92 -13.51 -23.97 -50.32
CA MET A 92 -14.93 -24.18 -50.63
C MET A 92 -15.28 -25.55 -51.22
N ASN A 93 -14.35 -26.17 -51.94
CA ASN A 93 -14.58 -27.48 -52.55
C ASN A 93 -14.79 -28.59 -51.51
N THR A 94 -14.32 -28.39 -50.28
CA THR A 94 -14.54 -29.31 -49.15
C THR A 94 -16.02 -29.62 -48.96
N ILE A 95 -16.89 -28.61 -49.08
CA ILE A 95 -18.34 -28.77 -48.87
C ILE A 95 -18.91 -29.78 -49.86
N PHE A 96 -18.47 -29.76 -51.12
CA PHE A 96 -18.90 -30.73 -52.14
C PHE A 96 -18.43 -32.14 -51.84
N HIS A 97 -17.17 -32.31 -51.41
CA HIS A 97 -16.63 -33.63 -51.06
C HIS A 97 -17.42 -34.25 -49.90
N ILE A 98 -17.67 -33.46 -48.84
CA ILE A 98 -18.42 -33.91 -47.67
C ILE A 98 -19.88 -34.22 -48.05
N SER A 99 -20.54 -33.33 -48.79
CA SER A 99 -21.94 -33.52 -49.23
C SER A 99 -22.11 -34.79 -50.05
N LEU A 100 -21.21 -35.02 -51.01
CA LEU A 100 -21.26 -36.19 -51.88
C LEU A 100 -20.93 -37.48 -51.11
N ALA A 101 -19.99 -37.43 -50.15
CA ALA A 101 -19.70 -38.57 -49.27
C ALA A 101 -20.90 -38.93 -48.40
N LEU A 102 -21.61 -37.94 -47.84
CA LEU A 102 -22.83 -38.15 -47.06
C LEU A 102 -23.94 -38.83 -47.88
N LEU A 103 -24.17 -38.35 -49.10
CA LEU A 103 -25.14 -38.93 -50.03
C LEU A 103 -24.75 -40.36 -50.43
N LYS A 104 -23.48 -40.58 -50.77
CA LYS A 104 -22.97 -41.90 -51.16
C LYS A 104 -23.07 -42.92 -50.01
N ALA A 105 -22.73 -42.52 -48.78
CA ALA A 105 -22.82 -43.36 -47.60
C ALA A 105 -24.27 -43.70 -47.20
N SER A 106 -25.22 -42.81 -47.51
CA SER A 106 -26.65 -42.98 -47.18
C SER A 106 -27.51 -43.47 -48.35
N LYS A 107 -26.90 -43.81 -49.50
CA LYS A 107 -27.60 -44.17 -50.73
C LYS A 107 -28.64 -45.28 -50.51
N LYS A 108 -28.23 -46.35 -49.82
CA LYS A 108 -29.07 -47.54 -49.65
C LYS A 108 -30.34 -47.24 -48.85
N GLU A 109 -30.23 -46.42 -47.80
CA GLU A 109 -31.39 -46.02 -47.02
C GLU A 109 -32.26 -45.03 -47.78
N LEU A 110 -31.66 -44.03 -48.44
CA LEU A 110 -32.40 -42.98 -49.15
C LEU A 110 -33.24 -43.52 -50.32
N LEU A 111 -32.75 -44.54 -51.04
CA LEU A 111 -33.49 -45.19 -52.14
C LEU A 111 -34.78 -45.90 -51.71
N GLN A 112 -34.97 -46.15 -50.41
CA GLN A 112 -36.15 -46.84 -49.87
C GLN A 112 -37.19 -45.86 -49.31
N LEU A 113 -36.88 -44.57 -49.30
CA LEU A 113 -37.72 -43.54 -48.70
C LEU A 113 -38.52 -42.81 -49.77
N ASP A 114 -39.72 -42.37 -49.39
CA ASP A 114 -40.52 -41.40 -50.13
C ASP A 114 -40.04 -39.96 -49.84
N PHE A 115 -40.74 -38.97 -50.40
CA PHE A 115 -40.40 -37.56 -50.27
C PHE A 115 -40.28 -37.12 -48.79
N GLU A 116 -41.30 -37.40 -47.96
CA GLU A 116 -41.28 -37.01 -46.55
C GLU A 116 -40.19 -37.77 -45.77
N GLY A 117 -40.06 -39.07 -46.03
CA GLY A 117 -39.04 -39.92 -45.45
C GLY A 117 -37.63 -39.41 -45.71
N ALA A 118 -37.33 -39.01 -46.95
CA ALA A 118 -36.03 -38.46 -47.34
C ALA A 118 -35.70 -37.17 -46.58
N LEU A 119 -36.63 -36.20 -46.51
CA LEU A 119 -36.42 -34.94 -45.78
C LEU A 119 -36.26 -35.18 -44.27
N LYS A 120 -37.06 -36.09 -43.70
CA LYS A 120 -36.93 -36.50 -42.30
C LYS A 120 -35.59 -37.18 -42.02
N TYR A 121 -35.09 -38.01 -42.95
CA TYR A 121 -33.80 -38.67 -42.85
C TYR A 121 -32.66 -37.67 -42.77
N PHE A 122 -32.62 -36.67 -43.67
CA PHE A 122 -31.61 -35.61 -43.65
C PHE A 122 -31.61 -34.80 -42.35
N ARG A 123 -32.80 -34.50 -41.82
CA ARG A 123 -32.96 -33.70 -40.60
C ARG A 123 -32.59 -34.45 -39.32
N VAL A 124 -32.86 -35.76 -39.25
CA VAL A 124 -32.81 -36.51 -37.98
C VAL A 124 -31.82 -37.66 -38.01
N ALA A 125 -31.93 -38.56 -38.99
CA ALA A 125 -31.17 -39.81 -39.01
C ALA A 125 -29.71 -39.58 -39.44
N LEU A 126 -29.51 -38.77 -40.49
CA LEU A 126 -28.19 -38.53 -41.06
C LEU A 126 -27.20 -37.94 -40.04
N PRO A 127 -27.51 -36.85 -39.29
CA PRO A 127 -26.54 -36.31 -38.34
C PRO A 127 -26.24 -37.24 -37.17
N ARG A 128 -27.22 -38.07 -36.76
CA ARG A 128 -27.05 -39.02 -35.65
C ARG A 128 -26.02 -40.10 -35.95
N LYS A 129 -25.84 -40.49 -37.22
CA LYS A 129 -24.86 -41.51 -37.64
C LYS A 129 -23.42 -41.10 -37.34
N TYR A 130 -23.12 -39.81 -37.29
CA TYR A 130 -21.75 -39.29 -37.16
C TYR A 130 -21.44 -38.75 -35.76
N ARG A 131 -22.16 -39.21 -34.72
CA ARG A 131 -21.89 -38.84 -33.32
C ARG A 131 -20.58 -39.40 -32.79
N THR A 132 -20.19 -40.58 -33.26
CA THR A 132 -18.95 -41.24 -32.86
C THR A 132 -17.80 -40.77 -33.73
N GLU A 133 -16.64 -40.55 -33.13
CA GLU A 133 -15.43 -40.12 -33.83
C GLU A 133 -15.03 -41.08 -34.97
N ALA A 134 -15.18 -42.40 -34.78
CA ALA A 134 -14.87 -43.40 -35.79
C ALA A 134 -15.68 -43.20 -37.08
N ASN A 135 -17.01 -43.06 -36.97
CA ASN A 135 -17.88 -42.81 -38.12
C ASN A 135 -17.59 -41.46 -38.79
N ALA A 136 -17.26 -40.43 -38.01
CA ALA A 136 -16.86 -39.14 -38.55
C ALA A 136 -15.56 -39.26 -39.35
N LYS A 137 -14.51 -39.88 -38.79
CA LYS A 137 -13.23 -40.11 -39.48
C LYS A 137 -13.39 -40.93 -40.76
N GLU A 138 -14.21 -41.98 -40.73
CA GLU A 138 -14.48 -42.79 -41.92
C GLU A 138 -15.15 -41.96 -43.02
N LEU A 139 -16.14 -41.12 -42.69
CA LEU A 139 -16.75 -40.21 -43.65
C LEU A 139 -15.73 -39.25 -44.26
N ILE A 140 -14.88 -38.64 -43.44
CA ILE A 140 -13.83 -37.72 -43.88
C ILE A 140 -12.87 -38.44 -44.84
N HIS A 141 -12.45 -39.66 -44.50
CA HIS A 141 -11.59 -40.47 -45.34
C HIS A 141 -12.24 -40.82 -46.70
N GLN A 142 -13.55 -41.12 -46.70
CA GLN A 142 -14.31 -41.31 -47.93
C GLN A 142 -14.43 -40.03 -48.75
N ALA A 143 -14.63 -38.88 -48.11
CA ALA A 143 -14.73 -37.59 -48.78
C ALA A 143 -13.43 -37.22 -49.50
N VAL A 144 -12.28 -37.37 -48.85
CA VAL A 144 -10.96 -37.08 -49.45
C VAL A 144 -10.62 -38.03 -50.62
N LYS A 145 -11.15 -39.26 -50.62
CA LYS A 145 -10.99 -40.19 -51.74
C LYS A 145 -11.77 -39.80 -53.00
N LEU A 146 -12.78 -38.93 -52.87
CA LEU A 146 -13.56 -38.46 -54.03
C LEU A 146 -12.71 -37.52 -54.88
N LYS A 147 -12.59 -37.82 -56.17
CA LYS A 147 -11.78 -37.01 -57.11
C LYS A 147 -12.64 -35.92 -57.77
N ILE A 148 -13.08 -34.93 -56.98
CA ILE A 148 -13.83 -33.79 -57.52
C ILE A 148 -12.83 -32.72 -57.98
N SER A 149 -12.58 -32.66 -59.30
CA SER A 149 -11.63 -31.68 -59.85
C SER A 149 -12.24 -30.29 -59.99
N HIS A 150 -11.41 -29.26 -59.78
CA HIS A 150 -11.81 -27.86 -60.00
C HIS A 150 -12.31 -27.63 -61.44
N LYS A 151 -11.71 -28.30 -62.43
CA LYS A 151 -12.12 -28.24 -63.83
C LYS A 151 -13.56 -28.72 -64.05
N ARG A 152 -14.00 -29.74 -63.30
CA ARG A 152 -15.36 -30.28 -63.39
C ARG A 152 -16.38 -29.33 -62.76
N LEU A 153 -16.10 -28.78 -61.58
CA LEU A 153 -16.94 -27.76 -60.95
C LEU A 153 -17.09 -26.51 -61.84
N SER A 154 -15.99 -26.05 -62.43
CA SER A 154 -16.00 -24.93 -63.38
C SER A 154 -16.80 -25.25 -64.66
N LYS A 155 -16.83 -26.52 -65.11
CA LYS A 155 -17.69 -26.94 -66.23
C LYS A 155 -19.17 -26.77 -65.86
N TYR A 156 -19.60 -27.30 -64.71
CA TYR A 156 -20.99 -27.16 -64.26
C TYR A 156 -21.38 -25.70 -63.99
N GLU A 157 -20.43 -24.87 -63.56
CA GLU A 157 -20.67 -23.44 -63.40
C GLU A 157 -21.00 -22.76 -64.72
N LYS A 158 -20.24 -23.06 -65.78
CA LYS A 158 -20.55 -22.56 -67.14
C LYS A 158 -21.90 -23.09 -67.62
N GLU A 159 -22.18 -24.37 -67.41
CA GLU A 159 -23.48 -24.97 -67.76
C GLU A 159 -24.65 -24.27 -67.05
N TYR A 160 -24.49 -23.95 -65.75
CA TYR A 160 -25.50 -23.22 -64.97
C TYR A 160 -25.78 -21.82 -65.53
N TYR A 161 -24.73 -21.03 -65.78
CA TYR A 161 -24.93 -19.67 -66.30
C TYR A 161 -25.53 -19.70 -67.71
N SER A 162 -25.10 -20.61 -68.58
CA SER A 162 -25.70 -20.77 -69.91
C SER A 162 -27.14 -21.28 -69.86
N LEU A 163 -27.54 -22.03 -68.82
CA LEU A 163 -28.94 -22.41 -68.60
C LEU A 163 -29.76 -21.18 -68.18
N LYS A 164 -29.25 -20.41 -67.20
CA LYS A 164 -29.92 -19.20 -66.70
C LYS A 164 -30.07 -18.13 -67.77
N GLU A 165 -29.08 -17.95 -68.62
CA GLU A 165 -29.13 -17.03 -69.76
C GLU A 165 -30.23 -17.43 -70.76
N ARG A 166 -30.32 -18.71 -71.12
CA ARG A 166 -31.39 -19.22 -72.00
C ARG A 166 -32.79 -19.09 -71.38
N GLU A 167 -32.93 -19.37 -70.09
CA GLU A 167 -34.18 -19.13 -69.35
C GLU A 167 -34.56 -17.64 -69.42
N LEU A 168 -33.58 -16.75 -69.23
CA LEU A 168 -33.78 -15.31 -69.26
C LEU A 168 -34.09 -14.76 -70.67
N GLU A 169 -33.52 -15.35 -71.71
CA GLU A 169 -33.79 -15.03 -73.12
C GLU A 169 -35.16 -15.52 -73.58
N SER A 170 -35.69 -16.57 -72.97
CA SER A 170 -37.03 -17.10 -73.27
C SER A 170 -38.17 -16.22 -72.72
N LEU A 171 -37.86 -15.30 -71.81
CA LEU A 171 -38.82 -14.36 -71.22
C LEU A 171 -39.01 -13.13 -72.13
N ASP A 172 -40.24 -12.60 -72.18
CA ASP A 172 -40.55 -11.37 -72.90
C ASP A 172 -39.64 -10.21 -72.43
N PRO A 173 -38.91 -9.53 -73.32
CA PRO A 173 -37.98 -8.46 -72.95
C PRO A 173 -38.64 -7.34 -72.11
N GLN A 174 -39.92 -7.04 -72.38
CA GLN A 174 -40.68 -6.03 -71.64
C GLN A 174 -40.90 -6.48 -70.19
N GLU A 175 -41.47 -7.67 -69.96
CA GLU A 175 -41.66 -8.22 -68.61
C GLU A 175 -40.35 -8.31 -67.83
N ARG A 176 -39.26 -8.66 -68.51
CA ARG A 176 -37.94 -8.78 -67.90
C ARG A 176 -37.43 -7.45 -67.36
N LEU A 177 -37.50 -6.40 -68.19
CA LEU A 177 -37.09 -5.04 -67.81
C LEU A 177 -38.00 -4.44 -66.74
N GLU A 178 -39.29 -4.77 -66.74
CA GLU A 178 -40.23 -4.32 -65.70
C GLU A 178 -39.95 -4.97 -64.35
N ARG A 179 -39.71 -6.30 -64.32
CA ARG A 179 -39.29 -6.99 -63.08
C ARG A 179 -37.95 -6.46 -62.56
N GLU A 180 -36.99 -6.21 -63.44
CA GLU A 180 -35.69 -5.66 -63.05
C GLU A 180 -35.82 -4.23 -62.51
N ASN A 181 -36.60 -3.37 -63.17
CA ASN A 181 -36.89 -2.02 -62.67
C ASN A 181 -37.55 -2.04 -61.30
N LEU A 182 -38.51 -2.93 -61.07
CA LEU A 182 -39.17 -3.07 -59.78
C LEU A 182 -38.17 -3.48 -58.69
N ARG A 183 -37.35 -4.50 -58.97
CA ARG A 183 -36.31 -4.98 -58.05
C ARG A 183 -35.27 -3.91 -57.73
N LEU A 184 -34.84 -3.14 -58.74
CA LEU A 184 -33.91 -2.02 -58.56
C LEU A 184 -34.52 -0.91 -57.70
N LYS A 185 -35.79 -0.54 -57.95
CA LYS A 185 -36.52 0.45 -57.14
C LYS A 185 -36.64 0.01 -55.68
N GLU A 186 -37.02 -1.24 -55.42
CA GLU A 186 -37.08 -1.79 -54.06
C GLU A 186 -35.72 -1.77 -53.38
N THR A 187 -34.65 -2.10 -54.12
CA THR A 187 -33.28 -2.08 -53.59
C THR A 187 -32.83 -0.66 -53.24
N ILE A 188 -33.14 0.33 -54.10
CA ILE A 188 -32.87 1.75 -53.84
C ILE A 188 -33.59 2.20 -52.58
N MET A 189 -34.90 1.94 -52.47
CA MET A 189 -35.68 2.31 -51.29
C MET A 189 -35.15 1.67 -50.00
N ARG A 190 -34.66 0.42 -50.07
CA ARG A 190 -34.03 -0.22 -48.91
C ARG A 190 -32.71 0.45 -48.53
N LEU A 191 -31.84 0.69 -49.50
CA LEU A 191 -30.54 1.33 -49.27
C LEU A 191 -30.69 2.76 -48.75
N GLU A 192 -31.70 3.50 -49.22
CA GLU A 192 -32.03 4.83 -48.71
C GLU A 192 -32.40 4.77 -47.22
N ARG A 193 -33.26 3.82 -46.81
CA ARG A 193 -33.59 3.64 -45.39
C ARG A 193 -32.38 3.24 -44.55
N GLU A 194 -31.57 2.29 -45.01
CA GLU A 194 -30.36 1.87 -44.30
C GLU A 194 -29.39 3.06 -44.13
N ASN A 195 -29.27 3.92 -45.14
CA ASN A 195 -28.44 5.11 -45.06
C ASN A 195 -29.00 6.15 -44.10
N ASP A 196 -30.32 6.35 -44.07
CA ASP A 196 -30.99 7.23 -43.11
C ASP A 196 -30.82 6.74 -41.66
N ASP A 197 -30.97 5.43 -41.43
CA ASP A 197 -30.77 4.80 -40.13
C ASP A 197 -29.32 4.95 -39.66
N LEU A 198 -28.34 4.67 -40.53
CA LEU A 198 -26.92 4.86 -40.23
C LEU A 198 -26.57 6.32 -39.95
N ALA A 199 -27.15 7.26 -40.70
CA ALA A 199 -26.97 8.69 -40.46
C ALA A 199 -27.54 9.07 -39.08
N HIS A 200 -28.71 8.53 -38.70
CA HIS A 200 -29.31 8.77 -37.39
C HIS A 200 -28.46 8.21 -36.25
N GLU A 201 -27.98 6.97 -36.36
CA GLU A 201 -27.09 6.35 -35.38
C GLU A 201 -25.79 7.14 -35.22
N LEU A 202 -25.18 7.56 -36.34
CA LEU A 202 -23.95 8.35 -36.33
C LEU A 202 -24.14 9.69 -35.61
N VAL A 203 -25.23 10.40 -35.89
CA VAL A 203 -25.56 11.67 -35.22
C VAL A 203 -25.81 11.45 -33.74
N THR A 204 -26.56 10.41 -33.37
CA THR A 204 -26.87 10.08 -31.97
C THR A 204 -25.60 9.74 -31.19
N SER A 205 -24.75 8.87 -31.74
CA SER A 205 -23.46 8.51 -31.16
C SER A 205 -22.55 9.73 -30.99
N LYS A 206 -22.52 10.63 -32.00
CA LYS A 206 -21.76 11.88 -31.92
C LYS A 206 -22.26 12.81 -30.80
N ILE A 207 -23.58 12.93 -30.62
CA ILE A 207 -24.16 13.74 -29.53
C ILE A 207 -23.78 13.16 -28.17
N GLU A 208 -23.87 11.83 -28.01
CA GLU A 208 -23.53 11.15 -26.76
C GLU A 208 -22.03 11.30 -26.42
N LEU A 209 -21.16 11.10 -27.41
CA LEU A 209 -19.72 11.32 -27.25
C LEU A 209 -19.40 12.77 -26.87
N ARG A 210 -20.11 13.74 -27.46
CA ARG A 210 -19.94 15.16 -27.11
C ARG A 210 -20.34 15.43 -25.67
N LYS A 211 -21.48 14.89 -25.24
CA LYS A 211 -21.93 14.99 -23.85
C LYS A 211 -20.91 14.40 -22.86
N ASN A 212 -20.36 13.22 -23.18
CA ASN A 212 -19.34 12.59 -22.36
C ASN A 212 -18.05 13.43 -22.30
N LEU A 213 -17.67 14.04 -23.42
CA LEU A 213 -16.53 14.97 -23.47
C LEU A 213 -16.76 16.18 -22.56
N ASP A 214 -17.92 16.85 -22.67
CA ASP A 214 -18.25 18.02 -21.85
C ASP A 214 -18.21 17.65 -20.34
N THR A 215 -18.76 16.49 -19.95
CA THR A 215 -18.68 16.04 -18.54
C THR A 215 -17.26 15.73 -18.05
N ALA A 216 -16.39 15.26 -18.94
CA ALA A 216 -14.99 15.01 -18.60
C ALA A 216 -14.23 16.33 -18.45
N GLU A 217 -14.52 17.32 -19.31
CA GLU A 217 -13.96 18.67 -19.21
C GLU A 217 -14.35 19.33 -17.88
N ASP A 218 -15.62 19.29 -17.47
CA ASP A 218 -16.09 19.79 -16.16
C ASP A 218 -15.37 19.12 -14.98
N SER A 219 -15.13 17.81 -15.09
CA SER A 219 -14.43 17.03 -14.06
C SER A 219 -12.96 17.45 -13.94
N VAL A 220 -12.31 17.72 -15.07
CA VAL A 220 -10.93 18.22 -15.11
C VAL A 220 -10.83 19.59 -14.45
N GLU A 221 -11.74 20.52 -14.76
CA GLU A 221 -11.75 21.86 -14.17
C GLU A 221 -11.95 21.79 -12.64
N SER A 222 -12.88 20.95 -12.18
CA SER A 222 -13.11 20.71 -10.75
C SER A 222 -11.86 20.17 -10.04
N LEU A 223 -11.19 19.18 -10.63
CA LEU A 223 -9.97 18.58 -10.07
C LEU A 223 -8.79 19.57 -10.08
N GLN A 224 -8.66 20.39 -11.13
CA GLN A 224 -7.67 21.47 -11.17
C GLN A 224 -7.89 22.48 -10.03
N GLY A 225 -9.15 22.89 -9.81
CA GLY A 225 -9.48 23.78 -8.69
C GLY A 225 -9.18 23.18 -7.32
N GLN A 226 -9.38 21.86 -7.14
CA GLN A 226 -9.00 21.16 -5.91
C GLN A 226 -7.48 21.10 -5.74
N LEU A 227 -6.75 20.81 -6.81
CA LEU A 227 -5.30 20.75 -6.82
C LEU A 227 -4.68 22.10 -6.44
N GLU A 228 -5.19 23.20 -6.99
CA GLU A 228 -4.73 24.55 -6.64
C GLU A 228 -4.96 24.86 -5.16
N ARG A 229 -6.14 24.54 -4.62
CA ARG A 229 -6.44 24.73 -3.19
C ARG A 229 -5.50 23.91 -2.30
N CYS A 230 -5.28 22.64 -2.64
CA CYS A 230 -4.41 21.76 -1.87
C CYS A 230 -2.95 22.22 -1.93
N THR A 231 -2.50 22.71 -3.09
CA THR A 231 -1.15 23.24 -3.29
C THR A 231 -0.92 24.50 -2.44
N ARG A 232 -1.90 25.42 -2.39
CA ARG A 232 -1.81 26.61 -1.52
C ARG A 232 -1.73 26.22 -0.04
N ALA A 233 -2.62 25.33 0.40
CA ALA A 233 -2.62 24.86 1.78
C ALA A 233 -1.31 24.15 2.17
N ALA A 234 -0.73 23.34 1.27
CA ALA A 234 0.56 22.70 1.50
C ALA A 234 1.68 23.73 1.68
N LYS A 235 1.69 24.78 0.85
CA LYS A 235 2.67 25.87 0.95
C LYS A 235 2.52 26.65 2.26
N ASP A 236 1.30 26.97 2.67
CA ASP A 236 1.04 27.67 3.94
C ASP A 236 1.54 26.84 5.14
N LEU A 237 1.30 25.53 5.12
CA LEU A 237 1.80 24.60 6.16
C LEU A 237 3.34 24.46 6.14
N GLU A 238 3.97 24.48 4.97
CA GLU A 238 5.44 24.47 4.84
C GLU A 238 6.06 25.72 5.46
N ASP A 239 5.47 26.89 5.22
CA ASP A 239 5.93 28.16 5.79
C ASP A 239 5.70 28.21 7.32
N GLU A 240 4.56 27.71 7.82
CA GLU A 240 4.30 27.58 9.26
C GLU A 240 5.31 26.64 9.93
N ASN A 241 5.58 25.48 9.33
CA ASN A 241 6.56 24.52 9.85
C ASN A 241 7.98 25.12 9.86
N ARG A 242 8.34 25.91 8.85
CA ARG A 242 9.62 26.63 8.83
C ARG A 242 9.73 27.63 9.98
N ASN A 243 8.65 28.36 10.28
CA ASN A 243 8.62 29.31 11.40
C ASN A 243 8.75 28.60 12.74
N LEU A 244 7.95 27.55 12.97
CA LEU A 244 8.00 26.73 14.19
C LEU A 244 9.38 26.09 14.38
N HIS A 245 10.03 25.64 13.31
CA HIS A 245 11.39 25.12 13.37
C HIS A 245 12.40 26.20 13.81
N GLY A 246 12.23 27.43 13.33
CA GLY A 246 13.03 28.58 13.77
C GLY A 246 12.84 28.88 15.26
N GLU A 247 11.61 28.91 15.75
CA GLU A 247 11.29 29.08 17.18
C GLU A 247 11.87 27.95 18.03
N TYR A 248 11.75 26.71 17.57
CA TYR A 248 12.33 25.54 18.23
C TYR A 248 13.85 25.68 18.40
N GLU A 249 14.59 26.05 17.35
CA GLU A 249 16.04 26.23 17.44
C GLU A 249 16.43 27.38 18.38
N GLN A 250 15.65 28.47 18.44
CA GLN A 250 15.88 29.54 19.41
C GLN A 250 15.70 29.07 20.86
N VAL A 251 14.61 28.35 21.15
CA VAL A 251 14.32 27.82 22.49
C VAL A 251 15.39 26.80 22.90
N LYS A 252 15.79 25.92 21.98
CA LYS A 252 16.84 24.93 22.18
C LYS A 252 18.18 25.59 22.52
N GLU A 253 18.56 26.65 21.81
CA GLU A 253 19.78 27.41 22.08
C GLU A 253 19.72 28.16 23.42
N MET A 254 18.55 28.73 23.77
CA MET A 254 18.33 29.36 25.07
C MET A 254 18.48 28.36 26.21
N CYS A 255 17.86 27.18 26.10
CA CYS A 255 18.03 26.11 27.08
C CYS A 255 19.49 25.65 27.20
N ARG A 256 20.19 25.51 26.06
CA ARG A 256 21.61 25.13 26.04
C ARG A 256 22.48 26.13 26.81
N ARG A 257 22.28 27.43 26.58
CA ARG A 257 23.01 28.50 27.30
C ARG A 257 22.73 28.46 28.80
N GLU A 258 21.47 28.25 29.17
CA GLU A 258 21.07 28.20 30.57
C GLU A 258 21.66 26.99 31.30
N VAL A 259 21.70 25.82 30.65
CA VAL A 259 22.38 24.63 31.17
C VAL A 259 23.88 24.91 31.38
N GLN A 260 24.56 25.51 30.40
CA GLN A 260 25.98 25.87 30.54
C GLN A 260 26.23 26.87 31.67
N ARG A 261 25.33 27.84 31.86
CA ARG A 261 25.40 28.82 32.95
C ARG A 261 25.28 28.11 34.31
N LEU A 262 24.28 27.25 34.48
CA LEU A 262 24.04 26.49 35.70
C LEU A 262 25.19 25.52 36.00
N GLU A 263 25.74 24.84 34.99
CA GLU A 263 26.93 24.00 35.15
C GLU A 263 28.16 24.83 35.60
N GLY A 264 28.34 26.03 35.05
CA GLY A 264 29.39 26.96 35.47
C GLY A 264 29.23 27.41 36.92
N GLU A 265 28.01 27.71 37.35
CA GLU A 265 27.69 28.06 38.74
C GLU A 265 27.89 26.90 39.70
N ALA A 266 27.48 25.69 39.31
CA ALA A 266 27.72 24.47 40.07
C ALA A 266 29.22 24.24 40.26
N ARG A 267 30.03 24.37 39.19
CA ARG A 267 31.50 24.24 39.27
C ARG A 267 32.12 25.28 40.20
N ARG A 268 31.69 26.55 40.12
CA ARG A 268 32.16 27.62 41.03
C ARG A 268 31.81 27.31 42.48
N SER A 269 30.56 26.95 42.75
CA SER A 269 30.08 26.59 44.08
C SER A 269 30.85 25.39 44.64
N GLN A 270 31.10 24.38 43.81
CA GLN A 270 31.91 23.21 44.19
C GLN A 270 33.37 23.59 44.50
N GLY A 271 33.96 24.51 43.73
CA GLY A 271 35.29 25.07 44.02
C GLY A 271 35.33 25.82 45.36
N ILE A 272 34.33 26.66 45.64
CA ILE A 272 34.19 27.36 46.92
C ILE A 272 34.09 26.36 48.07
N ILE A 273 33.22 25.36 47.96
CA ILE A 273 33.06 24.30 48.98
C ILE A 273 34.39 23.57 49.22
N SER A 274 35.14 23.27 48.16
CA SER A 274 36.46 22.64 48.27
C SER A 274 37.45 23.51 49.04
N ASN A 275 37.51 24.81 48.74
CA ASN A 275 38.37 25.76 49.43
C ASN A 275 37.98 25.91 50.90
N TYR A 276 36.68 26.02 51.21
CA TYR A 276 36.20 26.07 52.59
C TYR A 276 36.57 24.79 53.36
N LYS A 277 36.40 23.61 52.75
CA LYS A 277 36.83 22.34 53.36
C LYS A 277 38.33 22.33 53.67
N GLN A 278 39.16 22.85 52.77
CA GLN A 278 40.61 22.96 52.99
C GLN A 278 40.92 23.87 54.18
N ILE A 279 40.32 25.06 54.22
CA ILE A 279 40.50 26.01 55.33
C ILE A 279 40.08 25.40 56.67
N CYS A 280 38.93 24.71 56.72
CA CYS A 280 38.46 24.02 57.93
C CYS A 280 39.44 22.93 58.39
N SER A 281 40.01 22.17 57.45
CA SER A 281 41.04 21.16 57.74
C SER A 281 42.30 21.80 58.31
N ASP A 282 42.80 22.87 57.70
CA ASP A 282 44.00 23.58 58.16
C ASP A 282 43.79 24.21 59.55
N LEU A 283 42.63 24.80 59.80
CA LEU A 283 42.26 25.34 61.11
C LEU A 283 42.16 24.26 62.18
N SER A 284 41.56 23.10 61.86
CA SER A 284 41.47 21.97 62.79
C SER A 284 42.87 21.48 63.17
N HIS A 285 43.75 21.31 62.19
CA HIS A 285 45.14 20.92 62.44
C HIS A 285 45.89 21.95 63.31
N ARG A 286 45.62 23.26 63.14
CA ARG A 286 46.22 24.30 63.99
C ARG A 286 45.69 24.26 65.42
N ILE A 287 44.40 24.01 65.61
CA ILE A 287 43.79 23.86 66.94
C ILE A 287 44.39 22.64 67.64
N ASP A 288 44.49 21.50 66.97
CA ASP A 288 45.09 20.28 67.53
C ASP A 288 46.55 20.52 67.95
N ALA A 289 47.33 21.19 67.10
CA ALA A 289 48.72 21.55 67.41
C ALA A 289 48.83 22.50 68.62
N GLN A 290 47.94 23.49 68.75
CA GLN A 290 47.90 24.38 69.91
C GLN A 290 47.46 23.65 71.18
N GLN A 291 46.44 22.78 71.10
CA GLN A 291 45.99 22.00 72.25
C GLN A 291 47.09 21.06 72.76
N GLU A 292 47.83 20.41 71.87
CA GLU A 292 48.98 19.59 72.29
C GLU A 292 50.12 20.43 72.87
N ALA A 293 50.41 21.60 72.30
CA ALA A 293 51.38 22.54 72.89
C ALA A 293 50.95 23.00 74.29
N PHE A 294 49.65 23.29 74.50
CA PHE A 294 49.10 23.65 75.81
C PHE A 294 49.13 22.47 76.80
N LYS A 295 48.83 21.25 76.37
CA LYS A 295 48.99 20.05 77.22
C LYS A 295 50.44 19.85 77.63
N GLU A 296 51.38 20.06 76.72
CA GLU A 296 52.82 19.94 77.00
C GLU A 296 53.28 21.03 77.96
N GLN A 297 52.85 22.28 77.78
CA GLN A 297 53.09 23.36 78.75
C GLN A 297 52.44 23.05 80.11
N LYS A 298 51.21 22.52 80.14
CA LYS A 298 50.54 22.09 81.37
C LYS A 298 51.36 21.00 82.07
N LYS A 299 51.86 20.00 81.35
CA LYS A 299 52.77 18.97 81.90
C LYS A 299 54.03 19.61 82.48
N GLN A 300 54.65 20.56 81.79
CA GLN A 300 55.85 21.25 82.29
C GLN A 300 55.58 22.08 83.55
N ILE A 301 54.42 22.74 83.64
CA ILE A 301 54.00 23.50 84.82
C ILE A 301 53.70 22.55 85.99
N VAL A 302 52.93 21.48 85.76
CA VAL A 302 52.66 20.44 86.78
C VAL A 302 53.98 19.83 87.27
N MET A 303 54.92 19.54 86.36
CA MET A 303 56.23 19.01 86.71
C MET A 303 57.06 19.99 87.55
N LYS A 304 57.04 21.30 87.24
CA LYS A 304 57.68 22.33 88.07
C LYS A 304 57.00 22.53 89.43
N ILE A 305 55.67 22.43 89.52
CA ILE A 305 54.95 22.59 90.79
C ILE A 305 55.14 21.35 91.69
N SER A 306 55.25 20.15 91.10
CA SER A 306 55.55 18.91 91.83
C SER A 306 56.91 18.89 92.55
N GLN A 307 57.80 19.84 92.22
CA GLN A 307 59.12 20.00 92.83
C GLN A 307 59.12 20.97 94.03
N CYS A 308 57.95 21.50 94.44
CA CYS A 308 57.80 22.40 95.58
C CYS A 308 56.92 21.77 96.67
N GLU A 309 57.50 21.44 97.83
CA GLU A 309 56.83 20.76 98.95
C GLU A 309 55.66 21.54 99.58
N LYS A 310 55.56 22.87 99.37
CA LYS A 310 54.42 23.69 99.86
C LYS A 310 53.30 23.88 98.84
N CYS A 311 53.55 23.65 97.54
CA CYS A 311 52.57 23.90 96.48
C CYS A 311 51.84 22.62 95.99
N VAL A 312 52.39 21.43 96.27
CA VAL A 312 51.73 20.15 96.00
C VAL A 312 50.43 19.97 96.80
N ALA A 313 50.40 20.40 98.06
CA ALA A 313 49.23 20.26 98.93
C ALA A 313 48.01 21.09 98.50
N ILE A 314 48.21 22.20 97.77
CA ILE A 314 47.14 23.10 97.29
C ILE A 314 46.57 22.61 95.94
N LEU A 315 47.34 21.87 95.15
CA LEU A 315 46.87 21.27 93.89
C LEU A 315 45.99 20.04 94.13
N SER A 316 46.26 19.26 95.18
CA SER A 316 45.42 18.13 95.58
C SER A 316 44.02 18.57 96.01
N GLU A 317 43.85 19.78 96.54
CA GLU A 317 42.54 20.35 96.90
C GLU A 317 41.77 20.96 95.70
N PHE A 318 42.43 21.14 94.55
CA PHE A 318 41.82 21.74 93.35
C PHE A 318 41.45 20.71 92.27
N GLU A 319 41.95 19.48 92.33
CA GLU A 319 41.59 18.39 91.40
C GLU A 319 40.27 17.67 91.77
N ASP A 320 39.68 17.93 92.95
CA ASP A 320 38.42 17.31 93.40
C ASP A 320 37.15 18.15 93.14
N PHE A 321 37.25 19.35 92.57
CA PHE A 321 36.08 20.16 92.19
C PHE A 321 35.63 19.85 90.75
N THR A 322 35.24 18.60 90.53
CA THR A 322 34.44 18.21 89.35
C THR A 322 32.95 18.26 89.73
N GLY A 323 32.22 19.28 89.24
CA GLY A 323 30.76 19.33 89.28
C GLY A 323 30.14 20.48 90.09
N SER A 324 29.38 21.33 89.40
CA SER A 324 28.47 22.41 89.86
C SER A 324 27.62 22.12 91.11
N PRO A 325 26.85 23.10 91.65
CA PRO A 325 27.01 24.56 91.75
C PRO A 325 26.76 25.09 93.19
N ALA A 326 27.01 26.39 93.47
CA ALA A 326 26.12 27.31 94.20
C ALA A 326 26.78 28.31 95.18
N LYS A 327 26.13 29.49 95.22
CA LYS A 327 25.82 30.36 96.39
C LYS A 327 26.90 31.22 97.05
N LYS A 328 26.75 32.53 96.78
CA LYS A 328 26.69 33.69 97.70
C LYS A 328 27.36 33.54 99.07
N LEU A 329 28.44 34.30 99.28
CA LEU A 329 28.73 34.97 100.55
C LEU A 329 29.08 36.44 100.30
N SER A 330 28.54 37.31 101.15
CA SER A 330 28.87 38.72 101.34
C SER A 330 29.18 38.93 102.83
N PRO A 331 29.63 40.12 103.25
CA PRO A 331 30.83 40.84 102.81
C PRO A 331 31.76 41.07 104.03
N VAL A 332 33.02 41.48 103.81
CA VAL A 332 33.72 42.49 104.66
C VAL A 332 35.14 42.79 104.16
N LYS A 333 35.35 44.09 103.90
CA LYS A 333 36.53 44.96 104.01
C LYS A 333 37.80 44.68 103.19
N GLU A 334 37.91 45.49 102.14
CA GLU A 334 39.07 46.26 101.69
C GLU A 334 40.46 45.67 101.96
N ASN A 335 40.97 44.95 100.96
CA ASN A 335 42.35 45.07 100.50
C ASN A 335 42.42 44.67 99.01
N GLY A 336 42.57 45.67 98.13
CA GLY A 336 43.32 45.65 96.87
C GLY A 336 43.02 44.66 95.72
N CYS A 337 42.17 43.63 95.88
CA CYS A 337 42.02 42.55 94.88
C CYS A 337 40.58 42.36 94.34
N GLY A 338 39.60 43.12 94.85
CA GLY A 338 38.17 42.96 94.50
C GLY A 338 37.78 43.43 93.09
N LEU A 339 38.54 44.35 92.46
CA LEU A 339 38.23 44.81 91.10
C LEU A 339 38.47 43.75 90.02
N LYS A 340 39.46 42.86 90.20
CA LYS A 340 39.81 41.84 89.19
C LYS A 340 38.81 40.67 89.14
N ALA A 341 38.14 40.36 90.26
CA ALA A 341 37.14 39.28 90.31
C ALA A 341 35.81 39.68 89.67
N ILE A 342 35.38 40.93 89.87
CA ILE A 342 34.17 41.48 89.24
C ILE A 342 34.36 41.59 87.72
N GLU A 343 35.54 42.05 87.27
CA GLU A 343 35.87 42.13 85.84
C GLU A 343 35.97 40.75 85.15
N LEU A 344 36.30 39.69 85.91
CA LEU A 344 36.29 38.30 85.41
C LEU A 344 34.87 37.71 85.35
N ILE A 345 34.01 38.06 86.30
CA ILE A 345 32.60 37.63 86.32
C ILE A 345 31.84 38.30 85.17
N ASP A 346 32.05 39.60 84.95
CA ASP A 346 31.47 40.32 83.80
C ASP A 346 31.92 39.70 82.48
N LYS A 347 33.22 39.38 82.32
CA LYS A 347 33.74 38.71 81.11
C LYS A 347 33.23 37.27 80.94
N LEU A 348 32.88 36.57 82.03
CA LEU A 348 32.29 35.24 81.98
C LEU A 348 30.79 35.31 81.61
N GLU A 349 30.04 36.25 82.18
CA GLU A 349 28.65 36.51 81.81
C GLU A 349 28.54 36.97 80.34
N GLU A 350 29.46 37.82 79.89
CA GLU A 350 29.53 38.28 78.49
C GLU A 350 29.84 37.12 77.53
N ARG A 351 30.70 36.17 77.94
CA ARG A 351 30.96 34.95 77.18
C ARG A 351 29.79 33.96 77.21
N GLU A 352 29.09 33.83 78.32
CA GLU A 352 27.91 32.97 78.41
C GLU A 352 26.75 33.52 77.57
N GLN A 353 26.58 34.85 77.53
CA GLN A 353 25.65 35.53 76.64
C GLN A 353 26.04 35.35 75.17
N HIS A 354 27.34 35.44 74.85
CA HIS A 354 27.83 35.20 73.49
C HIS A 354 27.63 33.74 73.04
N ILE A 355 27.79 32.76 73.94
CA ILE A 355 27.50 31.36 73.63
C ILE A 355 26.00 31.16 73.37
N LYS A 356 25.12 31.71 74.22
CA LYS A 356 23.66 31.65 74.00
C LYS A 356 23.24 32.32 72.70
N GLN A 357 23.89 33.41 72.32
CA GLN A 357 23.65 34.09 71.04
C GLN A 357 24.04 33.20 69.85
N ILE A 358 25.20 32.55 69.89
CA ILE A 358 25.63 31.61 68.85
C ILE A 358 24.72 30.38 68.79
N GLU A 359 24.27 29.86 69.93
CA GLU A 359 23.32 28.75 69.98
C GLU A 359 21.97 29.12 69.34
N LEU A 360 21.51 30.36 69.57
CA LEU A 360 20.30 30.90 68.94
C LEU A 360 20.48 31.03 67.41
N GLU A 361 21.61 31.57 66.96
CA GLU A 361 21.93 31.71 65.53
C GLU A 361 22.05 30.35 64.83
N LEU A 362 22.63 29.36 65.50
CA LEU A 362 22.70 27.98 65.01
C LEU A 362 21.31 27.36 64.91
N ALA A 363 20.44 27.58 65.91
CA ALA A 363 19.06 27.10 65.88
C ALA A 363 18.25 27.75 64.74
N GLN A 364 18.40 29.07 64.55
CA GLN A 364 17.76 29.80 63.44
C GLN A 364 18.25 29.31 62.07
N THR A 365 19.55 29.06 61.93
CA THR A 365 20.13 28.55 60.68
C THR A 365 19.63 27.13 60.38
N LYS A 366 19.52 26.26 61.40
CA LYS A 366 18.95 24.92 61.26
C LYS A 366 17.47 24.98 60.87
N LEU A 367 16.70 25.91 61.44
CA LEU A 367 15.30 26.11 61.07
C LEU A 367 15.17 26.54 59.60
N ALA A 368 15.97 27.52 59.17
CA ALA A 368 15.98 27.99 57.78
C ALA A 368 16.36 26.88 56.78
N LEU A 369 17.27 25.98 57.15
CA LEU A 369 17.63 24.82 56.34
C LEU A 369 16.45 23.84 56.19
N VAL A 370 15.74 23.54 57.27
CA VAL A 370 14.56 22.65 57.25
C VAL A 370 13.43 23.29 56.45
N GLU A 371 13.18 24.59 56.61
CA GLU A 371 12.18 25.33 55.83
C GLU A 371 12.51 25.33 54.33
N ALA A 372 13.78 25.49 53.97
CA ALA A 372 14.24 25.39 52.59
C ALA A 372 14.08 23.97 52.03
N GLN A 373 14.38 22.93 52.82
CA GLN A 373 14.18 21.53 52.42
C GLN A 373 12.70 21.20 52.23
N CYS A 374 11.82 21.62 53.14
CA CYS A 374 10.38 21.45 53.01
C CYS A 374 9.83 22.18 51.77
N ARG A 375 10.26 23.42 51.50
CA ARG A 375 9.88 24.14 50.26
C ARG A 375 10.31 23.40 48.99
N ASN A 376 11.51 22.83 48.98
CA ASN A 376 12.02 22.08 47.83
C ASN A 376 11.25 20.78 47.61
N GLN A 377 10.84 20.13 48.71
CA GLN A 377 10.01 18.93 48.67
C GLN A 377 8.59 19.24 48.19
N ASP A 378 7.98 20.35 48.66
CA ASP A 378 6.68 20.83 48.19
C ASP A 378 6.70 21.18 46.70
N LEU A 379 7.73 21.87 46.22
CA LEU A 379 7.90 22.18 44.79
C LEU A 379 8.07 20.90 43.95
N SER A 380 8.81 19.92 44.47
CA SER A 380 8.95 18.61 43.81
C SER A 380 7.63 17.85 43.75
N HIS A 381 6.83 17.90 44.82
CA HIS A 381 5.48 17.33 44.84
C HIS A 381 4.55 18.06 43.87
N GLN A 382 4.56 19.39 43.85
CA GLN A 382 3.79 20.21 42.90
C GLN A 382 4.14 19.87 41.45
N MET A 383 5.43 19.78 41.10
CA MET A 383 5.89 19.39 39.77
C MET A 383 5.41 17.98 39.38
N ASN A 384 5.48 17.01 40.30
CA ASN A 384 4.99 15.65 40.06
C ASN A 384 3.46 15.59 39.94
N SER A 385 2.72 16.38 40.72
CA SER A 385 1.25 16.46 40.62
C SER A 385 0.78 17.12 39.34
N THR A 386 1.44 18.20 38.90
CA THR A 386 1.14 18.85 37.61
C THR A 386 1.51 17.93 36.44
N SER A 387 2.55 17.10 36.58
CA SER A 387 2.88 16.07 35.59
C SER A 387 1.83 14.96 35.52
N ASN A 388 1.15 14.61 36.61
CA ASN A 388 0.14 13.54 36.60
C ASN A 388 -1.28 14.00 36.25
N ASN A 389 -1.62 15.29 36.41
CA ASN A 389 -2.99 15.78 36.22
C ASN A 389 -3.37 16.17 34.78
N ASP A 390 -2.42 16.34 33.86
CA ASP A 390 -2.73 16.57 32.44
C ASP A 390 -2.79 15.25 31.67
N GLY A 391 -3.95 14.61 31.76
CA GLY A 391 -4.30 13.35 31.11
C GLY A 391 -4.95 13.48 29.73
N ASP A 392 -5.30 14.68 29.25
CA ASP A 392 -6.18 14.81 28.09
C ASP A 392 -5.75 15.82 27.01
N ASN A 393 -4.45 16.12 26.92
CA ASN A 393 -3.95 16.95 25.82
C ASN A 393 -2.83 16.25 25.04
N LYS A 394 -3.06 15.95 23.75
CA LYS A 394 -2.09 15.24 22.88
C LYS A 394 -0.73 15.97 22.78
N HIS A 395 -0.72 17.29 22.96
CA HIS A 395 0.52 18.08 23.04
C HIS A 395 1.33 17.82 24.32
N ALA A 396 0.68 17.52 25.45
CA ALA A 396 1.34 17.19 26.71
C ALA A 396 2.01 15.80 26.68
N ALA A 397 1.46 14.86 25.91
CA ALA A 397 2.03 13.52 25.73
C ALA A 397 3.37 13.55 24.96
N TRP A 398 3.49 14.40 23.93
CA TRP A 398 4.75 14.62 23.22
C TRP A 398 5.77 15.30 24.13
N PHE A 399 5.37 16.34 24.87
CA PHE A 399 6.25 17.05 25.81
C PHE A 399 6.76 16.14 26.95
N LYS A 400 5.90 15.26 27.50
CA LYS A 400 6.28 14.21 28.46
C LYS A 400 7.30 13.23 27.89
N LYS A 401 7.10 12.75 26.65
CA LYS A 401 8.06 11.84 25.98
C LYS A 401 9.41 12.52 25.75
N THR A 402 9.43 13.78 25.34
CA THR A 402 10.66 14.53 25.11
C THR A 402 11.42 14.80 26.40
N ILE A 403 10.74 15.21 27.49
CA ILE A 403 11.39 15.41 28.79
C ILE A 403 11.89 14.10 29.40
N SER A 404 11.14 13.00 29.27
CA SER A 404 11.57 11.68 29.74
C SER A 404 12.80 11.19 28.96
N SER A 405 12.83 11.41 27.64
CA SER A 405 13.98 11.05 26.79
C SER A 405 15.23 11.89 27.11
N ILE A 406 15.08 13.18 27.40
CA ILE A 406 16.18 14.04 27.85
C ILE A 406 16.72 13.58 29.22
N LYS A 407 15.83 13.14 30.12
CA LYS A 407 16.20 12.59 31.44
C LYS A 407 16.97 11.26 31.31
N GLU A 408 16.55 10.39 30.39
CA GLU A 408 17.22 9.12 30.08
C GLU A 408 18.61 9.32 29.45
N VAL A 409 18.76 10.30 28.54
CA VAL A 409 20.06 10.68 27.96
C VAL A 409 21.01 11.24 29.03
N GLY A 410 20.48 12.02 29.98
CA GLY A 410 21.25 12.53 31.13
C GLY A 410 21.73 11.43 32.09
N THR A 411 20.97 10.34 32.26
CA THR A 411 21.39 9.17 33.04
C THR A 411 22.35 8.26 32.29
N SER A 412 22.19 8.12 30.96
CA SER A 412 23.08 7.29 30.12
C SER A 412 24.49 7.89 29.99
N LEU A 413 24.60 9.24 29.98
CA LEU A 413 25.89 9.95 30.04
C LEU A 413 26.63 9.77 31.38
N LYS A 414 25.93 9.42 32.47
CA LYS A 414 26.55 9.07 33.76
C LYS A 414 27.03 7.61 33.83
N GLN A 415 26.52 6.72 32.98
CA GLN A 415 26.96 5.32 32.90
C GLN A 415 28.13 5.14 31.92
N GLN A 416 28.17 5.89 30.81
CA GLN A 416 29.29 5.83 29.85
C GLN A 416 30.64 6.36 30.38
N SER A 417 30.65 7.14 31.47
CA SER A 417 31.90 7.60 32.10
C SER A 417 32.55 6.56 33.00
N HIS A 418 31.88 5.44 33.32
CA HIS A 418 32.44 4.36 34.13
C HIS A 418 33.03 3.21 33.29
N GLU A 419 32.53 2.99 32.05
CA GLU A 419 33.04 1.91 31.18
C GLU A 419 34.20 2.35 30.25
N ARG A 420 34.37 3.66 29.99
CA ARG A 420 35.44 4.17 29.10
C ARG A 420 36.85 4.25 29.70
N ASN A 421 37.03 3.95 31.00
CA ASN A 421 38.36 3.90 31.61
C ASN A 421 39.06 2.53 31.48
N SER A 422 38.48 1.57 30.76
CA SER A 422 39.04 0.20 30.64
C SER A 422 39.42 -0.24 29.23
N SER A 423 39.20 0.57 28.18
CA SER A 423 39.25 0.08 26.79
C SER A 423 39.84 1.03 25.75
N VAL A 424 40.71 1.98 26.15
CA VAL A 424 41.46 2.82 25.20
C VAL A 424 42.98 2.60 25.34
N THR A 425 43.42 1.40 24.98
CA THR A 425 44.78 1.16 24.45
C THR A 425 44.67 0.12 23.35
N SER A 426 44.26 0.55 22.16
CA SER A 426 44.71 0.00 20.88
C SER A 426 43.96 0.71 19.74
N VAL A 427 44.69 0.92 18.64
CA VAL A 427 44.23 1.37 17.33
C VAL A 427 44.29 2.89 17.09
N GLU A 428 45.53 3.40 17.11
CA GLU A 428 45.99 4.36 16.10
C GLU A 428 47.06 3.66 15.26
N ARG A 429 46.78 3.46 13.96
CA ARG A 429 47.71 3.66 12.83
C ARG A 429 47.05 3.25 11.52
N TYR A 430 47.03 4.22 10.61
CA TYR A 430 47.15 4.16 9.15
C TYR A 430 47.06 2.81 8.45
#